data_AF-A0ABD0M7Y8-F1
#
_entry.id   AF-A0ABD0M7Y8-F1
#
_cell.length_a   1.000
_cell.length_b   1.000
_cell.length_c   1.000
_cell.angle_alpha   90.00
_cell.angle_beta   90.00
_cell.angle_gamma   90.00
#
_symmetry.space_group_name_H-M   'P 1'
#
loop_
_entity.id
_entity.type
_entity.pdbx_description
1 polymer ?
#
loop_
_entity_poly.entity_id
_entity_poly.type
_entity_poly.pdbx_seq_one_letter_code
_entity_poly.pdbx_strand_id
1 'polypeptide(L)'
;MGPASTDEKRLEQVKKLTDQLIALRKSALKDGVNDEQLRKTLEEASQTSGTGTFAVLWQRFVGRLTDPSHRVHMIMVLSVLSVALLVGSYELVNDYIRETPCVVDPNLVSDEIFRPVVDCEMCRGLNAVAIERNLSQETFTEKYAYSGIPVLVKEAIVNWTAMSAFSVKFFQRLYSETEGALDTIEESCQFFHYNTEFLTLAEALNMSDERASFQPGEKPWYIG
;
A
#
# COMPACT_ATOMS: atom_id res chain seq x y z
N MET A 1 36.02 13.64 17.41
CA MET A 1 34.80 13.73 16.59
C MET A 1 35.24 13.69 15.13
N GLY A 2 35.19 12.51 14.51
CA GLY A 2 35.54 12.36 13.09
C GLY A 2 34.41 12.91 12.21
N PRO A 3 34.70 13.40 10.99
CA PRO A 3 33.67 13.87 10.07
C PRO A 3 32.80 12.69 9.60
N ALA A 4 31.48 12.84 9.71
CA ALA A 4 30.49 11.91 9.18
C ALA A 4 30.77 11.57 7.71
N SER A 5 30.64 10.28 7.36
CA SER A 5 30.94 9.77 6.03
C SER A 5 29.96 10.35 5.00
N THR A 6 30.37 10.44 3.73
CA THR A 6 29.55 11.00 2.65
C THR A 6 28.19 10.28 2.51
N ASP A 7 28.13 8.99 2.85
CA ASP A 7 26.91 8.19 2.81
C ASP A 7 25.95 8.49 3.97
N GLU A 8 26.49 8.77 5.15
CA GLU A 8 25.70 9.17 6.34
C GLU A 8 24.99 10.51 6.09
N LYS A 9 25.69 11.47 5.48
CA LYS A 9 25.09 12.75 5.06
C LYS A 9 24.02 12.57 3.98
N ARG A 10 24.20 11.62 3.08
CA ARG A 10 23.22 11.32 2.01
C ARG A 10 21.96 10.68 2.59
N LEU A 11 22.10 9.74 3.51
CA LEU A 11 20.99 9.11 4.23
C LEU A 11 20.19 10.15 5.03
N GLU A 12 20.88 11.06 5.70
CA GLU A 12 20.22 12.12 6.46
C GLU A 12 19.49 13.13 5.56
N GLN A 13 20.04 13.41 4.39
CA GLN A 13 19.38 14.25 3.39
C GLN A 13 18.16 13.57 2.79
N VAL A 14 18.23 12.27 2.49
CA VAL A 14 17.09 11.48 2.00
C VAL A 14 15.98 11.43 3.06
N LYS A 15 16.33 11.13 4.31
CA LYS A 15 15.38 11.08 5.42
C LYS A 15 14.64 12.42 5.58
N LYS A 16 15.39 13.54 5.57
CA LYS A 16 14.81 14.88 5.63
C LYS A 16 13.84 15.17 4.49
N LEU A 17 14.16 14.76 3.26
CA LEU A 17 13.28 14.95 2.11
C LEU A 17 12.02 14.08 2.21
N THR A 18 12.15 12.85 2.67
CA THR A 18 11.02 11.94 2.93
C THR A 18 10.07 12.52 3.97
N ASP A 19 10.59 13.04 5.08
CA ASP A 19 9.78 13.66 6.14
C ASP A 19 9.03 14.90 5.62
N GLN A 20 9.69 15.71 4.78
CA GLN A 20 9.06 16.87 4.14
C GLN A 20 7.92 16.46 3.19
N LEU A 21 8.10 15.40 2.40
CA LEU A 21 7.08 14.87 1.49
C LEU A 21 5.88 14.30 2.26
N ILE A 22 6.11 13.58 3.35
CA ILE A 22 5.04 13.05 4.21
C ILE A 22 4.23 14.21 4.82
N ALA A 23 4.91 15.23 5.35
CA ALA A 23 4.24 16.42 5.91
C ALA A 23 3.41 17.16 4.85
N LEU A 24 3.97 17.32 3.64
CA LEU A 24 3.28 17.97 2.53
C LEU A 24 2.02 17.18 2.12
N ARG A 25 2.11 15.85 2.03
CA ARG A 25 0.98 14.96 1.72
C ARG A 25 -0.12 15.05 2.77
N LYS A 26 0.24 15.02 4.06
CA LYS A 26 -0.73 15.16 5.16
C LYS A 26 -1.46 16.51 5.11
N SER A 27 -0.75 17.60 4.81
CA SER A 27 -1.38 18.92 4.60
C SER A 27 -2.31 18.91 3.38
N ALA A 28 -1.84 18.39 2.25
CA ALA A 28 -2.62 18.34 1.01
C ALA A 28 -3.92 17.52 1.15
N LEU A 29 -3.88 16.41 1.90
CA LEU A 29 -5.06 15.60 2.21
C LEU A 29 -6.04 16.36 3.12
N LYS A 30 -5.53 17.12 4.09
CA LYS A 30 -6.36 17.95 4.99
C LYS A 30 -7.00 19.13 4.26
N ASP A 31 -6.30 19.68 3.27
CA ASP A 31 -6.72 20.84 2.49
C ASP A 31 -7.54 20.45 1.24
N GLY A 32 -7.72 19.15 0.98
CA GLY A 32 -8.55 18.64 -0.14
C GLY A 32 -7.98 18.94 -1.53
N VAL A 33 -6.65 18.97 -1.66
CA VAL A 33 -5.97 19.33 -2.92
C VAL A 33 -6.37 18.37 -4.04
N ASN A 34 -6.83 18.95 -5.15
CA ASN A 34 -7.29 18.23 -6.34
C ASN A 34 -6.08 17.85 -7.23
N ASP A 35 -6.09 16.65 -7.82
CA ASP A 35 -5.10 16.10 -8.75
C ASP A 35 -4.69 17.08 -9.87
N GLU A 36 -5.61 17.94 -10.29
CA GLU A 36 -5.35 18.93 -11.35
C GLU A 36 -4.37 20.04 -10.92
N GLN A 37 -4.36 20.42 -9.64
CA GLN A 37 -3.41 21.39 -9.11
C GLN A 37 -2.01 20.79 -8.95
N LEU A 38 -1.94 19.52 -8.56
CA LEU A 38 -0.68 18.79 -8.45
C LEU A 38 -0.01 18.60 -9.82
N ARG A 39 -0.81 18.26 -10.85
CA ARG A 39 -0.36 18.08 -12.22
C ARG A 39 0.28 19.36 -12.79
N LYS A 40 -0.36 20.51 -12.58
CA LYS A 40 0.18 21.82 -13.01
C LYS A 40 1.53 22.16 -12.37
N THR A 41 1.65 21.90 -11.07
CA THR A 41 2.87 22.23 -10.32
C THR A 41 4.08 21.40 -10.81
N LEU A 42 3.85 20.13 -11.17
CA LEU A 42 4.88 19.25 -11.73
C LEU A 42 5.27 19.64 -13.16
N GLU A 43 4.30 20.06 -13.98
CA GLU A 43 4.56 20.54 -15.34
C GLU A 43 5.40 21.82 -15.35
N GLU A 44 5.17 22.75 -14.43
CA GLU A 44 5.93 24.00 -14.31
C GLU A 44 7.40 23.76 -13.85
N ALA A 45 7.61 22.78 -12.97
CA ALA A 45 8.95 22.38 -12.52
C ALA A 45 9.75 21.64 -13.60
N SER A 46 9.07 20.91 -14.49
CA SER A 46 9.68 20.19 -15.62
C SER A 46 10.23 21.15 -16.69
N GLN A 47 9.50 22.24 -16.97
CA GLN A 47 9.88 23.19 -18.02
C GLN A 47 11.10 24.06 -17.68
N THR A 48 11.50 24.12 -16.42
CA THR A 48 12.63 24.96 -15.97
C THR A 48 14.01 24.31 -16.21
N SER A 49 14.08 23.05 -16.66
CA SER A 49 15.33 22.33 -16.88
C SER A 49 15.82 22.34 -18.35
N GLY A 50 16.34 23.49 -18.78
CA GLY A 50 17.55 23.62 -19.63
C GLY A 50 17.60 22.97 -21.03
N THR A 51 17.17 23.69 -22.07
CA THR A 51 17.27 23.28 -23.49
C THR A 51 18.46 23.88 -24.27
N GLY A 52 19.21 24.85 -23.72
CA GLY A 52 20.19 25.64 -24.50
C GLY A 52 21.61 25.05 -24.68
N THR A 53 22.11 24.25 -23.74
CA THR A 53 23.51 23.79 -23.70
C THR A 53 23.79 22.56 -24.57
N PHE A 54 22.75 21.78 -24.91
CA PHE A 54 22.90 20.50 -25.60
C PHE A 54 23.24 20.65 -27.10
N ALA A 55 22.65 21.66 -27.76
CA ALA A 55 22.81 21.86 -29.20
C ALA A 55 24.25 22.21 -29.62
N VAL A 56 24.97 22.98 -28.79
CA VAL A 56 26.36 23.41 -29.06
C VAL A 56 27.36 22.27 -28.86
N LEU A 57 27.11 21.41 -27.87
CA LEU A 57 27.92 20.22 -27.62
C LEU A 57 27.72 19.16 -28.72
N TRP A 58 26.50 19.03 -29.24
CA TRP A 58 26.17 18.13 -30.34
C TRP A 58 26.90 18.50 -31.64
N GLN A 59 26.91 19.78 -32.03
CA GLN A 59 27.62 20.23 -33.23
C GLN A 59 29.14 19.96 -33.18
N ARG A 60 29.77 20.12 -32.00
CA ARG A 60 31.21 19.83 -31.81
C ARG A 60 31.53 18.33 -31.81
N PHE A 61 30.59 17.49 -31.37
CA PHE A 61 30.73 16.04 -31.39
C PHE A 61 30.62 15.49 -32.83
N VAL A 62 29.68 16.00 -33.63
CA VAL A 62 29.47 15.60 -35.04
C VAL A 62 30.66 15.96 -35.94
N GLY A 63 31.35 17.09 -35.70
CA GLY A 63 32.55 17.45 -36.46
C GLY A 63 33.78 16.56 -36.17
N ARG A 64 33.81 15.90 -35.01
CA ARG A 64 34.91 15.00 -34.58
C ARG A 64 34.68 13.55 -35.04
N LEU A 65 33.50 13.26 -35.56
CA LEU A 65 33.03 11.95 -36.06
C LEU A 65 33.52 11.62 -37.49
N THR A 66 34.02 12.60 -38.24
CA THR A 66 34.41 12.45 -39.66
C THR A 66 35.88 12.05 -39.89
N ASP A 67 36.70 11.97 -38.83
CA ASP A 67 38.13 11.63 -38.90
C ASP A 67 38.37 10.10 -38.87
N PRO A 68 39.01 9.49 -39.89
CA PRO A 68 39.22 8.04 -39.99
C PRO A 68 39.91 7.39 -38.77
N SER A 69 40.83 8.11 -38.11
CA SER A 69 41.58 7.64 -36.94
C SER A 69 40.67 7.47 -35.72
N HIS A 70 39.76 8.43 -35.50
CA HIS A 70 38.86 8.44 -34.37
C HIS A 70 37.61 7.57 -34.58
N ARG A 71 37.27 7.24 -35.83
CA ARG A 71 36.13 6.37 -36.16
C ARG A 71 36.27 4.96 -35.59
N VAL A 72 37.45 4.35 -35.65
CA VAL A 72 37.67 2.98 -35.13
C VAL A 72 37.57 2.96 -33.60
N HIS A 73 38.22 3.91 -32.93
CA HIS A 73 38.13 4.03 -31.47
C HIS A 73 36.70 4.31 -31.02
N MET A 74 35.96 5.13 -31.75
CA MET A 74 34.57 5.42 -31.42
C MET A 74 33.67 4.21 -31.64
N ILE A 75 33.85 3.44 -32.73
CA ILE A 75 33.11 2.19 -32.95
C ILE A 75 33.39 1.20 -31.82
N MET A 76 34.64 1.06 -31.38
CA MET A 76 34.97 0.20 -30.24
C MET A 76 34.31 0.69 -28.96
N VAL A 77 34.39 1.98 -28.64
CA VAL A 77 33.75 2.55 -27.44
C VAL A 77 32.22 2.37 -27.48
N LEU A 78 31.58 2.62 -28.62
CA LEU A 78 30.14 2.42 -28.80
C LEU A 78 29.74 0.95 -28.67
N SER A 79 30.55 0.03 -29.21
CA SER A 79 30.30 -1.41 -29.04
C SER A 79 30.41 -1.84 -27.58
N VAL A 80 31.43 -1.39 -26.85
CA VAL A 80 31.62 -1.70 -25.42
C VAL A 80 30.48 -1.11 -24.59
N LEU A 81 30.08 0.14 -24.86
CA LEU A 81 28.93 0.77 -24.21
C LEU A 81 27.63 0.02 -24.51
N SER A 82 27.42 -0.44 -25.75
CA SER A 82 26.23 -1.21 -26.11
C SER A 82 26.16 -2.54 -25.37
N VAL A 83 27.29 -3.24 -25.24
CA VAL A 83 27.37 -4.51 -24.49
C VAL A 83 27.16 -4.25 -23.00
N ALA A 84 27.77 -3.21 -22.44
CA ALA A 84 27.58 -2.84 -21.04
C ALA A 84 26.12 -2.46 -20.73
N LEU A 85 25.46 -1.72 -21.63
CA LEU A 85 24.03 -1.40 -21.51
C LEU A 85 23.16 -2.65 -21.59
N LEU A 86 23.46 -3.59 -22.48
CA LEU A 86 22.74 -4.85 -22.59
C LEU A 86 22.88 -5.70 -21.31
N VAL A 87 24.09 -5.83 -20.78
CA VAL A 87 24.34 -6.57 -19.53
C VAL A 87 23.65 -5.89 -18.34
N GLY A 88 23.78 -4.58 -18.19
CA GLY A 88 23.09 -3.84 -17.12
C GLY A 88 21.57 -3.91 -17.23
N SER A 89 21.02 -3.89 -18.46
CA SER A 89 19.59 -4.09 -18.67
C SER A 89 19.14 -5.51 -18.33
N TYR A 90 19.99 -6.51 -18.56
CA TYR A 90 19.69 -7.89 -18.20
C TYR A 90 19.64 -8.08 -16.69
N GLU A 91 20.59 -7.51 -15.94
CA GLU A 91 20.57 -7.54 -14.48
C GLU A 91 19.33 -6.82 -13.92
N LEU A 92 19.02 -5.62 -14.39
CA LEU A 92 17.82 -4.88 -13.97
C LEU A 92 16.52 -5.63 -14.27
N VAL A 93 16.39 -6.22 -15.46
CA VAL A 93 15.21 -7.00 -15.84
C VAL A 93 15.13 -8.30 -15.03
N ASN A 94 16.25 -8.96 -14.78
CA ASN A 94 16.30 -10.19 -14.00
C ASN A 94 15.98 -9.93 -12.53
N ASP A 95 16.46 -8.82 -11.96
CA ASP A 95 16.10 -8.41 -10.59
C ASP A 95 14.62 -8.03 -10.52
N TYR A 96 14.11 -7.26 -11.48
CA TYR A 96 12.68 -6.95 -11.57
C TYR A 96 11.82 -8.23 -11.63
N ILE A 97 12.16 -9.18 -12.53
CA ILE A 97 11.42 -10.45 -12.67
C ILE A 97 11.52 -11.31 -11.41
N ARG A 98 12.63 -11.25 -10.66
CA ARG A 98 12.83 -12.01 -9.43
C ARG A 98 12.10 -11.41 -8.23
N GLU A 99 12.01 -10.08 -8.16
CA GLU A 99 11.35 -9.37 -7.08
C GLU A 99 9.84 -9.29 -7.27
N THR A 100 9.36 -9.26 -8.51
CA THR A 100 7.91 -9.28 -8.79
C THR A 100 7.37 -10.71 -8.74
N PRO A 101 6.40 -11.02 -7.85
CA PRO A 101 5.78 -12.35 -7.81
C PRO A 101 4.96 -12.66 -9.06
N CYS A 102 4.60 -11.66 -9.87
CA CYS A 102 3.79 -11.78 -11.07
C CYS A 102 4.40 -10.98 -12.24
N VAL A 103 4.45 -11.58 -13.43
CA VAL A 103 4.91 -10.91 -14.68
C VAL A 103 3.91 -9.85 -15.15
N VAL A 104 2.63 -10.09 -14.88
CA VAL A 104 1.53 -9.15 -15.14
C VAL A 104 0.74 -9.08 -13.85
N ASP A 105 0.66 -7.89 -13.27
CA ASP A 105 -0.21 -7.67 -12.12
C ASP A 105 -1.67 -7.87 -12.56
N PRO A 106 -2.42 -8.73 -11.86
CA PRO A 106 -3.84 -8.85 -12.14
C PRO A 106 -4.50 -7.49 -11.86
N ASN A 107 -5.19 -6.98 -12.87
CA ASN A 107 -6.14 -5.90 -12.68
C ASN A 107 -7.54 -6.50 -12.44
N LEU A 108 -8.47 -5.66 -11.98
CA LEU A 108 -9.87 -6.02 -11.74
C LEU A 108 -10.49 -6.80 -12.92
N VAL A 109 -10.18 -6.44 -14.16
CA VAL A 109 -10.75 -7.10 -15.33
C VAL A 109 -10.17 -8.50 -15.51
N SER A 110 -8.85 -8.67 -15.40
CA SER A 110 -8.24 -10.00 -15.48
C SER A 110 -8.71 -10.91 -14.35
N ASP A 111 -8.86 -10.39 -13.13
CA ASP A 111 -9.37 -11.17 -12.00
C ASP A 111 -10.78 -11.67 -12.26
N GLU A 112 -11.68 -10.82 -12.77
CA GLU A 112 -13.05 -11.23 -13.06
C GLU A 112 -13.14 -12.18 -14.27
N ILE A 113 -12.26 -12.05 -15.26
CA ILE A 113 -12.22 -12.97 -16.42
C ILE A 113 -11.74 -14.37 -16.01
N PHE A 114 -10.71 -14.44 -15.16
CA PHE A 114 -10.14 -15.71 -14.71
C PHE A 114 -10.84 -16.28 -13.47
N ARG A 115 -11.78 -15.54 -12.87
CA ARG A 115 -12.61 -16.04 -11.78
C ARG A 115 -13.44 -17.23 -12.28
N PRO A 116 -13.35 -18.40 -11.62
CA PRO A 116 -14.17 -19.55 -12.00
C PRO A 116 -15.65 -19.22 -11.87
N VAL A 117 -16.47 -19.79 -12.77
CA VAL A 117 -17.92 -19.66 -12.68
C VAL A 117 -18.39 -20.31 -11.38
N VAL A 118 -19.04 -19.52 -10.54
CA VAL A 118 -19.53 -19.98 -9.23
C VAL A 118 -20.79 -20.82 -9.43
N ASP A 119 -20.82 -22.01 -8.85
CA ASP A 119 -22.03 -22.82 -8.73
C ASP A 119 -22.93 -22.25 -7.63
N CYS A 120 -24.00 -21.56 -8.05
CA CYS A 120 -24.96 -20.93 -7.15
C CYS A 120 -26.06 -21.88 -6.64
N GLU A 121 -25.99 -23.20 -6.93
CA GLU A 121 -26.98 -24.17 -6.45
C GLU A 121 -27.12 -24.19 -4.92
N MET A 122 -26.02 -23.95 -4.19
CA MET A 122 -26.03 -23.86 -2.72
C MET A 122 -26.96 -22.75 -2.19
N CYS A 123 -27.25 -21.72 -3.00
CA CYS A 123 -28.13 -20.61 -2.64
C CYS A 123 -29.60 -20.89 -2.98
N ARG A 124 -29.91 -21.98 -3.69
CA ARG A 124 -31.26 -22.25 -4.19
C ARG A 124 -32.22 -22.52 -3.03
N GLY A 125 -33.26 -21.70 -2.93
CA GLY A 125 -34.28 -21.81 -1.88
C GLY A 125 -33.85 -21.29 -0.51
N LEU A 126 -32.66 -20.67 -0.40
CA LEU A 126 -32.20 -20.05 0.83
C LEU A 126 -32.86 -18.67 1.01
N ASN A 127 -33.98 -18.64 1.76
CA ASN A 127 -34.70 -17.40 2.05
C ASN A 127 -34.23 -16.72 3.36
N ALA A 128 -33.56 -17.45 4.24
CA ALA A 128 -33.04 -16.96 5.50
C ALA A 128 -31.88 -17.85 5.99
N VAL A 129 -31.01 -17.28 6.83
CA VAL A 129 -29.94 -18.02 7.51
C VAL A 129 -30.53 -18.89 8.61
N ALA A 130 -30.19 -20.18 8.63
CA ALA A 130 -30.61 -21.08 9.70
C ALA A 130 -30.03 -20.63 11.05
N ILE A 131 -30.83 -20.68 12.11
CA ILE A 131 -30.41 -20.29 13.46
C ILE A 131 -30.44 -21.53 14.34
N GLU A 132 -29.26 -21.96 14.78
CA GLU A 132 -29.08 -23.15 15.61
C GLU A 132 -28.60 -22.79 17.01
N ARG A 133 -28.84 -23.68 17.98
CA ARG A 133 -28.34 -23.59 19.36
C ARG A 133 -27.83 -24.96 19.78
N ASN A 134 -26.77 -25.00 20.59
CA ASN A 134 -26.18 -26.25 21.09
C ASN A 134 -25.85 -27.25 19.95
N LEU A 135 -25.25 -26.75 18.87
CA LEU A 135 -24.96 -27.53 17.67
C LEU A 135 -23.80 -28.50 17.93
N SER A 136 -24.03 -29.80 17.74
CA SER A 136 -22.96 -30.80 17.84
C SER A 136 -22.07 -30.78 16.60
N GLN A 137 -20.84 -31.26 16.75
CA GLN A 137 -19.91 -31.40 15.62
C GLN A 137 -20.47 -32.32 14.52
N GLU A 138 -21.11 -33.42 14.90
CA GLU A 138 -21.73 -34.38 13.96
C GLU A 138 -22.81 -33.70 13.13
N THR A 139 -23.78 -33.04 13.79
CA THR A 139 -24.86 -32.34 13.10
C THR A 139 -24.33 -31.18 12.25
N PHE A 140 -23.31 -30.46 12.70
CA PHE A 140 -22.67 -29.42 11.89
C PHE A 140 -22.02 -29.99 10.64
N THR A 141 -21.30 -31.10 10.77
CA THR A 141 -20.58 -31.75 9.67
C THR A 141 -21.55 -32.26 8.61
N GLU A 142 -22.64 -32.91 9.04
CA GLU A 142 -23.65 -33.47 8.15
C GLU A 142 -24.46 -32.40 7.40
N LYS A 143 -24.76 -31.26 8.06
CA LYS A 143 -25.69 -30.25 7.50
C LYS A 143 -25.01 -29.01 6.90
N TYR A 144 -23.87 -28.57 7.44
CA TYR A 144 -23.35 -27.22 7.16
C TYR A 144 -21.90 -27.19 6.66
N ALA A 145 -20.99 -27.99 7.22
CA ALA A 145 -19.54 -27.85 6.98
C ALA A 145 -19.12 -27.87 5.50
N TYR A 146 -19.87 -28.60 4.66
CA TYR A 146 -19.57 -28.79 3.24
C TYR A 146 -20.72 -28.43 2.30
N SER A 147 -21.78 -27.79 2.81
CA SER A 147 -22.94 -27.43 1.99
C SER A 147 -22.83 -26.05 1.35
N GLY A 148 -21.92 -25.19 1.83
CA GLY A 148 -21.85 -23.78 1.43
C GLY A 148 -23.01 -22.92 1.96
N ILE A 149 -23.88 -23.50 2.80
CA ILE A 149 -25.05 -22.81 3.36
C ILE A 149 -24.68 -22.20 4.72
N PRO A 150 -24.92 -20.90 4.93
CA PRO A 150 -24.60 -20.24 6.19
C PRO A 150 -25.52 -20.70 7.34
N VAL A 151 -24.96 -20.73 8.54
CA VAL A 151 -25.69 -20.99 9.80
C VAL A 151 -25.24 -20.03 10.89
N LEU A 152 -26.19 -19.47 11.63
CA LEU A 152 -25.94 -18.68 12.82
C LEU A 152 -26.09 -19.56 14.06
N VAL A 153 -24.98 -19.85 14.73
CA VAL A 153 -24.99 -20.59 15.99
C VAL A 153 -25.11 -19.60 17.15
N LYS A 154 -26.28 -19.55 17.78
CA LYS A 154 -26.49 -18.71 18.96
C LYS A 154 -25.89 -19.37 20.20
N GLU A 155 -25.44 -18.52 21.11
CA GLU A 155 -24.89 -18.90 22.42
C GLU A 155 -23.60 -19.73 22.38
N ALA A 156 -22.92 -19.83 21.24
CA ALA A 156 -21.65 -20.57 21.14
C ALA A 156 -20.52 -19.97 21.98
N ILE A 157 -20.57 -18.66 22.24
CA ILE A 157 -19.51 -17.89 22.90
C ILE A 157 -19.89 -17.35 24.29
N VAL A 158 -20.99 -17.84 24.89
CA VAL A 158 -21.47 -17.32 26.19
C VAL A 158 -20.43 -17.43 27.32
N ASN A 159 -19.54 -18.42 27.23
CA ASN A 159 -18.49 -18.66 28.22
C ASN A 159 -17.17 -17.95 27.89
N TRP A 160 -17.11 -17.17 26.80
CA TRP A 160 -15.89 -16.43 26.46
C TRP A 160 -15.73 -15.22 27.36
N THR A 161 -14.53 -15.05 27.93
CA THR A 161 -14.18 -13.88 28.73
C THR A 161 -14.26 -12.58 27.93
N ALA A 162 -14.12 -12.65 26.60
CA ALA A 162 -14.26 -11.52 25.69
C ALA A 162 -15.58 -10.76 25.90
N MET A 163 -16.67 -11.46 26.23
CA MET A 163 -18.00 -10.85 26.41
C MET A 163 -18.04 -9.85 27.57
N SER A 164 -17.17 -9.97 28.57
CA SER A 164 -17.08 -9.06 29.72
C SER A 164 -15.79 -8.24 29.75
N ALA A 165 -14.74 -8.67 29.04
CA ALA A 165 -13.44 -8.02 29.04
C ALA A 165 -13.26 -6.98 27.93
N PHE A 166 -13.80 -7.25 26.73
CA PHE A 166 -13.51 -6.40 25.56
C PHE A 166 -14.30 -5.10 25.62
N SER A 167 -13.55 -4.00 25.48
CA SER A 167 -14.06 -2.63 25.44
C SER A 167 -13.04 -1.76 24.70
N VAL A 168 -13.44 -0.58 24.24
CA VAL A 168 -12.50 0.36 23.58
C VAL A 168 -11.31 0.65 24.49
N LYS A 169 -11.51 0.85 25.80
CA LYS A 169 -10.42 1.01 26.79
C LYS A 169 -9.50 -0.20 26.90
N PHE A 170 -10.06 -1.41 26.82
CA PHE A 170 -9.24 -2.63 26.83
C PHE A 170 -8.29 -2.63 25.64
N PHE A 171 -8.79 -2.34 24.43
CA PHE A 171 -7.97 -2.29 23.22
C PHE A 171 -7.00 -1.12 23.22
N GLN A 172 -7.43 0.08 23.64
CA GLN A 172 -6.56 1.24 23.80
C GLN A 172 -5.32 0.89 24.63
N ARG A 173 -5.54 0.29 25.80
CA ARG A 173 -4.45 -0.15 26.68
C ARG A 173 -3.59 -1.21 26.02
N LEU A 174 -4.19 -2.27 25.48
CA LEU A 174 -3.47 -3.36 24.80
C LEU A 174 -2.51 -2.84 23.73
N TYR A 175 -3.00 -1.96 22.85
CA TYR A 175 -2.18 -1.39 21.77
C TYR A 175 -1.16 -0.38 22.25
N SER A 176 -1.45 0.38 23.32
CA SER A 176 -0.49 1.35 23.88
C SER A 176 0.63 0.71 24.70
N GLU A 177 0.36 -0.43 25.34
CA GLU A 177 1.33 -1.16 26.18
C GLU A 177 2.14 -2.18 25.37
N THR A 178 1.71 -2.52 24.16
CA THR A 178 2.43 -3.44 23.27
C THR A 178 3.32 -2.64 22.33
N GLU A 179 4.63 -2.75 22.54
CA GLU A 179 5.64 -2.08 21.72
C GLU A 179 5.49 -2.43 20.22
N GLY A 180 5.48 -1.41 19.35
CA GLY A 180 5.38 -1.56 17.90
C GLY A 180 4.00 -1.97 17.36
N ALA A 181 2.98 -2.15 18.22
CA ALA A 181 1.67 -2.64 17.78
C ALA A 181 0.92 -1.64 16.89
N LEU A 182 0.99 -0.34 17.19
CA LEU A 182 0.39 0.71 16.37
C LEU A 182 1.21 0.97 15.10
N ASP A 183 2.54 0.97 15.20
CA ASP A 183 3.44 1.19 14.07
C ASP A 183 3.23 0.12 12.98
N THR A 184 3.12 -1.15 13.38
CA THR A 184 2.87 -2.26 12.44
C THR A 184 1.58 -2.07 11.65
N ILE A 185 0.53 -1.52 12.27
CA ILE A 185 -0.77 -1.29 11.63
C ILE A 185 -0.68 -0.16 10.62
N GLU A 186 0.03 0.92 10.96
CA GLU A 186 0.27 2.04 10.05
C GLU A 186 1.15 1.63 8.86
N GLU A 187 2.23 0.90 9.10
CA GLU A 187 3.14 0.40 8.06
C GLU A 187 2.46 -0.62 7.13
N SER A 188 1.58 -1.47 7.70
CA SER A 188 0.86 -2.50 6.94
C SER A 188 -0.45 -2.01 6.31
N CYS A 189 -0.80 -0.73 6.44
CA CYS A 189 -2.04 -0.14 5.94
C CYS A 189 -3.31 -0.91 6.37
N GLN A 190 -3.36 -1.42 7.60
CA GLN A 190 -4.46 -2.28 8.08
C GLN A 190 -5.66 -1.52 8.63
N PHE A 191 -5.56 -0.20 8.80
CA PHE A 191 -6.65 0.62 9.33
C PHE A 191 -7.44 1.26 8.20
N PHE A 192 -8.74 0.99 8.15
CA PHE A 192 -9.66 1.53 7.16
C PHE A 192 -10.63 2.52 7.81
N HIS A 193 -10.46 3.80 7.46
CA HIS A 193 -11.31 4.88 7.96
C HIS A 193 -12.60 5.01 7.13
N TYR A 194 -13.72 4.49 7.62
CA TYR A 194 -14.98 4.53 6.89
C TYR A 194 -15.87 5.68 7.35
N ASN A 195 -15.88 6.78 6.59
CA ASN A 195 -16.70 7.97 6.88
C ASN A 195 -16.53 8.51 8.31
N THR A 196 -15.32 8.40 8.85
CA THR A 196 -14.93 8.98 10.14
C THR A 196 -13.80 9.97 9.95
N GLU A 197 -13.56 10.80 10.96
CA GLU A 197 -12.44 11.73 11.00
C GLU A 197 -11.12 11.07 11.44
N PHE A 198 -11.16 9.81 11.88
CA PHE A 198 -9.98 9.10 12.35
C PHE A 198 -9.12 8.70 11.15
N LEU A 199 -7.86 9.09 11.15
CA LEU A 199 -6.89 8.72 10.12
C LEU A 199 -6.05 7.51 10.51
N THR A 200 -5.94 7.25 11.82
CA THR A 200 -5.17 6.12 12.36
C THR A 200 -5.95 5.38 13.44
N LEU A 201 -5.56 4.13 13.69
CA LEU A 201 -6.13 3.35 14.79
C LEU A 201 -5.86 4.03 16.15
N ALA A 202 -4.70 4.67 16.31
CA ALA A 202 -4.36 5.40 17.53
C ALA A 202 -5.36 6.53 17.83
N GLU A 203 -5.76 7.28 16.80
CA GLU A 203 -6.78 8.32 16.93
C GLU A 203 -8.14 7.73 17.30
N ALA A 204 -8.54 6.63 16.66
CA ALA A 204 -9.80 5.95 16.97
C ALA A 204 -9.83 5.41 18.41
N LEU A 205 -8.75 4.77 18.87
CA LEU A 205 -8.66 4.23 20.23
C LEU A 205 -8.61 5.32 21.31
N ASN A 206 -8.32 6.57 20.94
CA ASN A 206 -8.26 7.72 21.85
C ASN A 206 -9.56 8.55 21.87
N MET A 207 -10.69 7.97 21.45
CA MET A 207 -12.00 8.61 21.58
C MET A 207 -12.50 8.64 23.04
N SER A 208 -13.46 9.53 23.34
CA SER A 208 -14.09 9.57 24.67
C SER A 208 -14.94 8.32 24.95
N ASP A 209 -15.15 8.03 26.23
CA ASP A 209 -15.95 6.88 26.66
C ASP A 209 -17.41 6.98 26.23
N GLU A 210 -17.94 8.22 26.25
CA GLU A 210 -19.28 8.55 25.82
C GLU A 210 -19.45 8.21 24.33
N ARG A 211 -18.46 8.58 23.52
CA ARG A 211 -18.46 8.32 22.08
C ARG A 211 -18.24 6.84 21.76
N ALA A 212 -17.32 6.18 22.46
CA ALA A 212 -17.09 4.75 22.35
C ALA A 212 -18.35 3.93 22.64
N SER A 213 -19.19 4.42 23.56
CA SER A 213 -20.44 3.78 23.97
C SER A 213 -21.67 4.21 23.16
N PHE A 214 -21.49 4.99 22.09
CA PHE A 214 -22.57 5.55 21.27
C PHE A 214 -23.64 6.30 22.08
N GLN A 215 -23.21 7.07 23.10
CA GLN A 215 -24.16 7.84 23.90
C GLN A 215 -24.92 8.87 23.04
N PRO A 216 -26.18 9.19 23.39
CA PRO A 216 -26.95 10.19 22.65
C PRO A 216 -26.24 11.55 22.59
N GLY A 217 -26.11 12.11 21.39
CA GLY A 217 -25.44 13.39 21.15
C GLY A 217 -24.00 13.28 20.65
N GLU A 218 -23.39 12.09 20.75
CA GLU A 218 -22.06 11.82 20.20
C GLU A 218 -22.11 11.50 18.70
N LYS A 219 -20.97 11.72 18.02
CA LYS A 219 -20.85 11.38 16.59
C LYS A 219 -20.70 9.87 16.41
N PRO A 220 -21.51 9.23 15.54
CA PRO A 220 -21.33 7.82 15.21
C PRO A 220 -19.97 7.59 14.53
N TRP A 221 -19.46 6.38 14.63
CA TRP A 221 -18.19 6.00 14.02
C TRP A 221 -18.21 4.54 13.58
N TYR A 222 -17.43 4.26 12.54
CA TYR A 222 -17.20 2.93 12.00
C TYR A 222 -15.78 2.88 11.42
N ILE A 223 -15.03 1.85 11.77
CA ILE A 223 -13.64 1.63 11.36
C ILE A 223 -13.51 0.15 11.00
N GLY A 224 -12.62 -0.17 10.07
CA GLY A 224 -12.26 -1.55 9.69
C GLY A 224 -10.79 -1.82 9.86
#